data_AF-A0A3M7NCE9-F1
#
_entry.id   AF-A0A3M7NCE9-F1
#
_cell.length_a   1.000
_cell.length_b   1.000
_cell.length_c   1.000
_cell.angle_alpha   90.00
_cell.angle_beta   90.00
_cell.angle_gamma   90.00
#
_symmetry.space_group_name_H-M   'P 1'
#
loop_
_entity.id
_entity.type
_entity.pdbx_description
1 polymer ?
#
loop_
_entity_poly.entity_id
_entity_poly.type
_entity_poly.pdbx_seq_one_letter_code
_entity_poly.pdbx_strand_id
1 'polypeptide(L)'
;MPYNNAPIARPDEVTGSSALPLARIKKIISQDDDIAQCSNSAAFAISVATEEFIRYLTQRAHDVAKAERKPRRHLAYKDIATAVSRHDNLEFLSQMVPKTTTMKQLRAEKASKERAAAKGASGANGMNGDAVTGTAGTGAERSEQARRVECGRELYECQPISVLATPTAPDPPLPPLPPSLPPLPRSPNLTMAPAPSSASSAVRSWTRHALPAAARSSRVGARPAASLLIGPNASQRRHRASAVGSASQSTFDTAADGGVDTTKIPSFKAYRSKSAEVSNRTFQYFMVGTMGLMTAVGAKATVQDFLVNMSASADVLAQAKVEVDLSTIPEGKNVIIKWRGKPVFIRHRTPDEIQEAESVDISSLRDPQSDQDRVKKPEWLVMLGVCTHLGCVPIGEAGDFGGWFCPCHGSHYDISGRVRKGPAPLNLEVPQYDFPEESSLVIG
;
A
#
# COMPACT_ATOMS: atom_id res chain seq x y z
N MET A 1 20.08 17.81 -14.99
CA MET A 1 20.04 17.87 -16.47
C MET A 1 18.61 18.15 -16.90
N PRO A 2 18.33 19.12 -17.77
CA PRO A 2 16.99 19.27 -18.34
C PRO A 2 16.65 18.00 -19.14
N TYR A 3 15.45 17.46 -18.93
CA TYR A 3 14.97 16.31 -19.69
C TYR A 3 14.89 16.70 -21.18
N ASN A 4 15.58 15.93 -22.02
CA ASN A 4 15.50 16.09 -23.46
C ASN A 4 14.12 15.58 -23.92
N ASN A 5 13.22 16.50 -24.24
CA ASN A 5 11.88 16.21 -24.74
C ASN A 5 11.83 16.05 -26.26
N ALA A 6 12.98 15.99 -26.94
CA ALA A 6 13.03 15.69 -28.36
C ALA A 6 12.55 14.24 -28.59
N PRO A 7 11.64 13.99 -29.54
CA PRO A 7 11.21 12.64 -29.87
C PRO A 7 12.42 11.84 -30.38
N ILE A 8 12.79 10.80 -29.64
CA ILE A 8 13.84 9.86 -30.05
C ILE A 8 13.24 9.02 -31.19
N ALA A 9 13.66 9.30 -32.42
CA ALA A 9 13.28 8.49 -33.57
C ALA A 9 13.87 7.08 -33.39
N ARG A 10 13.12 6.07 -33.86
CA ARG A 10 13.64 4.70 -33.86
C ARG A 10 14.85 4.65 -34.80
N PRO A 11 15.95 3.99 -34.41
CA PRO A 11 16.97 3.63 -35.38
C PRO A 11 16.35 2.70 -36.43
N ASP A 12 16.52 3.02 -37.71
CA ASP A 12 16.07 2.17 -38.83
C ASP A 12 16.95 0.90 -38.97
N GLU A 13 18.07 0.86 -38.25
CA GLU A 13 19.02 -0.24 -38.21
C GLU A 13 18.72 -1.22 -37.07
N VAL A 14 18.84 -2.52 -37.35
CA VAL A 14 18.63 -3.60 -36.38
C VAL A 14 19.82 -3.66 -35.42
N THR A 15 19.76 -2.89 -34.32
CA THR A 15 20.82 -2.79 -33.30
C THR A 15 20.93 -4.01 -32.37
N GLY A 16 20.08 -5.03 -32.52
CA GLY A 16 20.10 -6.23 -31.67
C GLY A 16 19.79 -5.98 -30.18
N SER A 17 19.28 -4.79 -29.85
CA SER A 17 18.98 -4.36 -28.47
C SER A 17 17.57 -3.75 -28.41
N SER A 18 16.85 -4.01 -27.31
CA SER A 18 15.54 -3.41 -27.05
C SER A 18 15.68 -2.10 -26.29
N ALA A 19 14.86 -1.10 -26.61
CA ALA A 19 14.77 0.15 -25.85
C ALA A 19 14.20 -0.08 -24.43
N LEU A 20 13.35 -1.10 -24.28
CA LEU A 20 12.83 -1.50 -22.98
C LEU A 20 13.86 -2.32 -22.17
N PRO A 21 14.02 -2.05 -20.86
CA PRO A 21 14.99 -2.74 -20.02
C PRO A 21 14.56 -4.20 -19.74
N LEU A 22 15.34 -5.16 -20.27
CA LEU A 22 15.07 -6.60 -20.16
C LEU A 22 14.90 -7.08 -18.70
N ALA A 23 15.65 -6.52 -17.76
CA ALA A 23 15.55 -6.87 -16.34
C ALA A 23 14.16 -6.54 -15.76
N ARG A 24 13.51 -5.47 -16.22
CA ARG A 24 12.17 -5.09 -15.76
C ARG A 24 11.11 -5.99 -16.39
N ILE A 25 11.27 -6.35 -17.66
CA ILE A 25 10.35 -7.23 -18.38
C ILE A 25 10.34 -8.63 -17.76
N LYS A 26 11.50 -9.19 -17.45
CA LYS A 26 11.59 -10.49 -16.76
C LYS A 26 10.86 -10.51 -15.42
N LYS A 27 10.92 -9.41 -14.66
CA LYS A 27 10.17 -9.27 -13.40
C LYS A 27 8.66 -9.22 -13.62
N ILE A 28 8.20 -8.61 -14.71
CA ILE A 28 6.76 -8.56 -15.05
C ILE A 28 6.28 -9.94 -15.49
N ILE A 29 7.07 -10.66 -16.30
CA ILE A 29 6.75 -12.03 -16.73
C ILE A 29 6.63 -12.97 -15.52
N SER A 30 7.49 -12.81 -14.51
CA SER A 30 7.43 -13.65 -13.29
C SER A 30 6.29 -13.30 -12.32
N GLN A 31 5.47 -12.28 -12.60
CA GLN A 31 4.26 -12.00 -11.82
C GLN A 31 3.05 -12.81 -12.29
N ASP A 32 3.17 -13.46 -13.45
CA ASP A 32 2.13 -14.31 -14.00
C ASP A 32 2.29 -15.74 -13.44
N ASP A 33 1.28 -16.20 -12.70
CA ASP A 33 1.29 -17.51 -12.03
C ASP A 33 1.29 -18.67 -13.06
N ASP A 34 0.84 -18.42 -14.30
CA ASP A 34 0.77 -19.41 -15.36
C ASP A 34 2.14 -19.65 -16.04
N ILE A 35 3.13 -18.77 -15.81
CA ILE A 35 4.45 -18.83 -16.46
C ILE A 35 5.52 -19.33 -15.49
N ALA A 36 5.76 -20.64 -15.48
CA ALA A 36 6.76 -21.27 -14.60
C ALA A 36 8.22 -20.85 -14.91
N GLN A 37 8.62 -20.80 -16.19
CA GLN A 37 9.98 -20.42 -16.62
C GLN A 37 9.98 -19.77 -18.02
N CYS A 38 10.73 -18.68 -18.20
CA CYS A 38 10.88 -17.99 -19.48
C CYS A 38 12.36 -17.90 -19.91
N SER A 39 12.67 -18.34 -21.12
CA SER A 39 14.04 -18.31 -21.65
C SER A 39 14.50 -16.89 -21.96
N ASN A 40 15.82 -16.65 -21.96
CA ASN A 40 16.38 -15.33 -22.26
C ASN A 40 15.99 -14.82 -23.66
N SER A 41 15.93 -15.72 -24.65
CA SER A 41 15.52 -15.40 -26.02
C SER A 41 14.02 -15.09 -26.10
N ALA A 42 13.18 -15.81 -25.36
CA ALA A 42 11.75 -15.52 -25.28
C ALA A 42 11.49 -14.16 -24.62
N ALA A 43 12.18 -13.85 -23.52
CA ALA A 43 12.08 -12.54 -22.86
C ALA A 43 12.50 -11.38 -23.77
N PHE A 44 13.47 -11.60 -24.65
CA PHE A 44 13.87 -10.62 -25.67
C PHE A 44 12.83 -10.49 -26.80
N ALA A 45 12.27 -11.59 -27.29
CA ALA A 45 11.21 -11.52 -28.30
C ALA A 45 9.96 -10.78 -27.76
N ILE A 46 9.59 -11.04 -26.50
CA ILE A 46 8.50 -10.34 -25.81
C ILE A 46 8.80 -8.85 -25.68
N SER A 47 10.05 -8.45 -25.39
CA SER A 47 10.41 -7.04 -25.29
C SER A 47 10.21 -6.30 -26.62
N VAL A 48 10.69 -6.89 -27.71
CA VAL A 48 10.54 -6.33 -29.06
C VAL A 48 9.06 -6.28 -29.47
N ALA A 49 8.30 -7.34 -29.21
CA ALA A 49 6.86 -7.38 -29.48
C ALA A 49 6.10 -6.30 -28.68
N THR A 50 6.49 -6.06 -27.42
CA THR A 50 5.88 -5.03 -26.57
C THR A 50 6.16 -3.63 -27.12
N GLU A 51 7.35 -3.37 -27.66
CA GLU A 51 7.67 -2.11 -28.33
C GLU A 51 6.84 -1.88 -29.59
N GLU A 52 6.69 -2.92 -30.43
CA GLU A 52 5.82 -2.88 -31.60
C GLU A 52 4.36 -2.61 -31.20
N PHE A 53 3.88 -3.29 -30.17
CA PHE A 53 2.53 -3.14 -29.68
C PHE A 53 2.25 -1.72 -29.16
N ILE A 54 3.14 -1.14 -28.34
CA ILE A 54 2.99 0.23 -27.84
C ILE A 54 2.96 1.22 -29.00
N ARG A 55 3.81 1.03 -30.01
CA ARG A 55 3.80 1.87 -31.21
C ARG A 55 2.50 1.75 -31.98
N TYR A 56 2.05 0.52 -32.21
CA TYR A 56 0.80 0.27 -32.92
C TYR A 56 -0.39 0.92 -32.20
N LEU A 57 -0.52 0.69 -30.89
CA LEU A 57 -1.59 1.26 -30.06
C LEU A 57 -1.57 2.79 -30.07
N THR A 58 -0.39 3.39 -29.87
CA THR A 58 -0.23 4.85 -29.86
C THR A 58 -0.51 5.47 -31.24
N GLN A 59 -0.12 4.81 -32.32
CA GLN A 59 -0.41 5.26 -33.69
C GLN A 59 -1.91 5.22 -33.98
N ARG A 60 -2.60 4.12 -33.64
CA ARG A 60 -4.07 4.02 -33.79
C ARG A 60 -4.79 5.09 -32.96
N ALA A 61 -4.37 5.31 -31.73
CA ALA A 61 -4.94 6.37 -30.88
C ALA A 61 -4.65 7.78 -31.45
N HIS A 62 -3.49 8.00 -32.05
CA HIS A 62 -3.14 9.26 -32.69
C HIS A 62 -4.00 9.51 -33.94
N ASP A 63 -4.25 8.48 -34.76
CA ASP A 63 -5.13 8.59 -35.93
C ASP A 63 -6.56 8.97 -35.53
N VAL A 64 -7.05 8.41 -34.41
CA VAL A 64 -8.34 8.82 -33.82
C VAL A 64 -8.31 10.29 -33.38
N ALA A 65 -7.25 10.72 -32.69
CA ALA A 65 -7.10 12.11 -32.25
C ALA A 65 -7.01 13.10 -33.42
N LYS A 66 -6.43 12.67 -34.55
CA LYS A 66 -6.35 13.45 -35.80
C LYS A 66 -7.67 13.48 -36.56
N ALA A 67 -8.48 12.43 -36.45
CA ALA A 67 -9.80 12.33 -37.06
C ALA A 67 -10.88 13.15 -36.32
N GLU A 68 -10.60 13.67 -35.12
CA GLU A 68 -11.52 14.58 -34.43
C GLU A 68 -11.64 15.93 -35.18
N ARG A 69 -12.81 16.57 -35.08
CA ARG A 69 -13.11 17.87 -35.72
C ARG A 69 -12.07 18.96 -35.41
N LYS A 70 -11.42 18.87 -34.25
CA LYS A 70 -10.30 19.74 -33.86
C LYS A 70 -9.10 18.86 -33.53
N PRO A 71 -8.14 18.68 -34.46
CA PRO A 71 -7.01 17.77 -34.25
C PRO A 71 -6.16 18.28 -33.10
N ARG A 72 -5.95 17.43 -32.10
CA ARG A 72 -5.12 17.72 -30.92
C ARG A 72 -3.74 17.10 -31.10
N ARG A 73 -2.73 17.84 -30.66
CA ARG A 73 -1.33 17.36 -30.62
C ARG A 73 -1.04 16.46 -29.41
N HIS A 74 -1.94 16.43 -28.42
CA HIS A 74 -1.81 15.58 -27.23
C HIS A 74 -2.82 14.42 -27.30
N LEU A 75 -2.37 13.25 -26.88
CA LEU A 75 -3.22 12.07 -26.76
C LEU A 75 -4.00 12.14 -25.43
N ALA A 76 -5.30 11.89 -25.46
CA ALA A 76 -6.13 11.76 -24.25
C ALA A 76 -6.65 10.32 -24.11
N TYR A 77 -7.06 9.95 -22.89
CA TYR A 77 -7.61 8.61 -22.61
C TYR A 77 -8.79 8.25 -23.53
N LYS A 78 -9.65 9.22 -23.85
CA LYS A 78 -10.77 9.04 -24.78
C LYS A 78 -10.34 8.57 -26.17
N ASP A 79 -9.15 8.95 -26.62
CA ASP A 79 -8.62 8.61 -27.95
C ASP A 79 -8.18 7.14 -27.96
N ILE A 80 -7.55 6.69 -26.87
CA ILE A 80 -7.16 5.28 -26.66
C ILE A 80 -8.41 4.41 -26.54
N ALA A 81 -9.36 4.77 -25.69
CA ALA A 81 -10.60 4.00 -25.50
C ALA A 81 -11.41 3.89 -26.80
N THR A 82 -11.44 4.96 -27.60
CA THR A 82 -12.08 4.94 -28.92
C THR A 82 -11.31 4.06 -29.91
N ALA A 83 -9.98 4.13 -29.94
CA ALA A 83 -9.14 3.28 -30.81
C ALA A 83 -9.31 1.79 -30.50
N VAL A 84 -9.33 1.42 -29.21
CA VAL A 84 -9.58 0.04 -28.75
C VAL A 84 -10.95 -0.45 -29.23
N SER A 85 -11.99 0.40 -29.17
CA SER A 85 -13.33 0.02 -29.61
C SER A 85 -13.54 -0.02 -31.12
N ARG A 86 -12.62 0.56 -31.90
CA ARG A 86 -12.74 0.66 -33.37
C ARG A 86 -11.98 -0.44 -34.11
N HIS A 87 -11.04 -1.10 -33.45
CA HIS A 87 -10.17 -2.08 -34.06
C HIS A 87 -10.29 -3.42 -33.34
N ASP A 88 -10.74 -4.44 -34.07
CA ASP A 88 -10.97 -5.79 -33.53
C ASP A 88 -9.69 -6.41 -32.96
N ASN A 89 -8.53 -6.08 -33.52
CA ASN A 89 -7.25 -6.58 -33.02
C ASN A 89 -6.83 -5.99 -31.66
N LEU A 90 -7.55 -4.99 -31.15
CA LEU A 90 -7.36 -4.42 -29.81
C LEU A 90 -8.49 -4.82 -28.85
N GLU A 91 -9.43 -5.67 -29.26
CA GLU A 91 -10.59 -6.05 -28.45
C GLU A 91 -10.22 -6.69 -27.10
N PHE A 92 -9.09 -7.40 -27.04
CA PHE A 92 -8.56 -7.98 -25.80
C PHE A 92 -8.28 -6.93 -24.71
N LEU A 93 -8.10 -5.65 -25.08
CA LEU A 93 -7.91 -4.55 -24.15
C LEU A 93 -9.22 -3.94 -23.64
N SER A 94 -10.38 -4.38 -24.13
CA SER A 94 -11.68 -3.82 -23.74
C SER A 94 -11.98 -3.93 -22.24
N GLN A 95 -11.46 -4.97 -21.59
CA GLN A 95 -11.57 -5.16 -20.14
C GLN A 95 -10.64 -4.25 -19.34
N MET A 96 -9.45 -3.93 -19.89
CA MET A 96 -8.47 -3.05 -19.22
C MET A 96 -8.70 -1.57 -19.51
N VAL A 97 -9.26 -1.22 -20.67
CA VAL A 97 -9.51 0.15 -21.11
C VAL A 97 -11.01 0.32 -21.34
N PRO A 98 -11.81 0.50 -20.28
CA PRO A 98 -13.25 0.66 -20.42
C PRO A 98 -13.61 1.95 -21.16
N LYS A 99 -14.74 1.90 -21.87
CA LYS A 99 -15.33 3.07 -22.53
C LYS A 99 -15.71 4.11 -21.47
N THR A 100 -15.33 5.36 -21.69
CA THR A 100 -15.70 6.45 -20.79
C THR A 100 -17.19 6.78 -20.92
N THR A 101 -17.98 6.50 -19.89
CA THR A 101 -19.40 6.89 -19.80
C THR A 101 -19.57 8.07 -18.85
N THR A 102 -20.55 8.94 -19.10
CA THR A 102 -20.83 10.03 -18.16
C THR A 102 -21.43 9.48 -16.86
N MET A 103 -21.12 10.10 -15.71
CA MET A 103 -21.63 9.65 -14.40
C MET A 103 -23.16 9.57 -14.33
N LYS A 104 -23.85 10.43 -15.09
CA LYS A 104 -25.33 10.39 -15.21
C LYS A 104 -25.81 9.11 -15.89
N GLN A 105 -25.12 8.66 -16.93
CA GLN A 105 -25.43 7.43 -17.66
C GLN A 105 -25.12 6.19 -16.82
N LEU A 106 -23.99 6.17 -16.08
CA LEU A 106 -23.67 5.06 -15.18
C LEU A 106 -24.69 4.89 -14.06
N ARG A 107 -25.17 6.00 -13.46
CA ARG A 107 -26.24 5.95 -12.45
C ARG A 107 -27.57 5.47 -13.02
N ALA A 108 -27.92 5.88 -14.24
CA ALA A 108 -29.11 5.41 -14.92
C ALA A 108 -29.02 3.92 -15.29
N GLU A 109 -27.84 3.46 -15.74
CA GLU A 109 -27.60 2.06 -16.08
C GLU A 109 -27.64 1.17 -14.84
N LYS A 110 -27.03 1.59 -13.73
CA LYS A 110 -27.14 0.90 -12.43
C LYS A 110 -28.58 0.83 -11.94
N ALA A 111 -29.31 1.95 -11.96
CA ALA A 111 -30.73 1.96 -11.60
C ALA A 111 -31.58 1.07 -12.53
N SER A 112 -31.22 0.95 -13.80
CA SER A 112 -31.90 0.04 -14.74
C SER A 112 -31.57 -1.44 -14.49
N LYS A 113 -30.32 -1.76 -14.15
CA LYS A 113 -29.88 -3.11 -13.78
C LYS A 113 -30.51 -3.56 -12.46
N GLU A 114 -30.60 -2.67 -11.48
CA GLU A 114 -31.31 -2.91 -10.22
C GLU A 114 -32.82 -3.13 -10.45
N ARG A 115 -33.45 -2.35 -11.33
CA ARG A 115 -34.86 -2.56 -11.73
C ARG A 115 -35.08 -3.86 -12.52
N ALA A 116 -34.13 -4.28 -13.34
CA ALA A 116 -34.19 -5.55 -14.07
C ALA A 116 -34.00 -6.75 -13.12
N ALA A 117 -33.07 -6.67 -12.17
CA ALA A 117 -32.89 -7.67 -11.12
C ALA A 117 -34.14 -7.81 -10.23
N ALA A 118 -34.79 -6.69 -9.89
CA ALA A 118 -36.05 -6.70 -9.14
C ALA A 118 -37.23 -7.34 -9.91
N LYS A 119 -37.26 -7.23 -11.24
CA LYS A 119 -38.29 -7.86 -12.09
C LYS A 119 -38.03 -9.35 -12.36
N GLY A 120 -36.76 -9.79 -12.33
CA GLY A 120 -36.41 -11.21 -12.45
C GLY A 120 -36.85 -12.05 -11.25
N ALA A 121 -36.92 -11.45 -10.05
CA ALA A 121 -37.37 -12.11 -8.83
C ALA A 121 -38.91 -12.30 -8.74
N SER A 122 -39.70 -11.52 -9.47
CA SER A 122 -41.17 -11.57 -9.41
C SER A 122 -41.84 -12.56 -10.37
N GLY A 123 -41.07 -13.30 -11.18
CA GLY A 123 -41.60 -14.28 -12.15
C GLY A 123 -41.81 -15.71 -11.63
N ALA A 124 -41.46 -16.00 -10.37
CA ALA A 124 -41.38 -17.37 -9.86
C ALA A 124 -42.41 -17.73 -8.77
N ASN A 125 -43.47 -16.95 -8.55
CA ASN A 125 -44.48 -17.32 -7.55
C ASN A 125 -45.91 -17.08 -8.03
N GLY A 126 -46.44 -18.08 -8.73
CA GLY A 126 -47.88 -18.27 -8.92
C GLY A 126 -48.23 -19.71 -8.63
N MET A 127 -48.84 -19.98 -7.46
CA MET A 127 -50.10 -20.72 -7.30
C MET A 127 -50.40 -21.04 -5.81
N ASN A 128 -51.66 -20.78 -5.43
CA ASN A 128 -52.48 -21.33 -4.32
C ASN A 128 -52.01 -21.01 -2.88
N GLY A 129 -52.79 -20.43 -1.97
CA GLY A 129 -54.24 -20.47 -1.77
C GLY A 129 -54.55 -21.38 -0.57
N ASP A 130 -54.67 -20.83 0.65
CA ASP A 130 -55.76 -21.10 1.60
C ASP A 130 -55.47 -20.57 3.03
N ALA A 131 -56.57 -20.21 3.69
CA ALA A 131 -56.68 -19.46 4.93
C ALA A 131 -56.31 -20.26 6.20
N VAL A 132 -55.90 -19.56 7.28
CA VAL A 132 -56.38 -19.80 8.66
C VAL A 132 -55.87 -18.70 9.62
N THR A 133 -56.78 -18.27 10.48
CA THR A 133 -56.64 -17.34 11.62
C THR A 133 -55.85 -17.93 12.79
N GLY A 134 -55.04 -17.12 13.50
CA GLY A 134 -54.44 -17.55 14.77
C GLY A 134 -53.55 -16.50 15.45
N THR A 135 -53.87 -16.21 16.69
CA THR A 135 -53.32 -15.24 17.65
C THR A 135 -51.90 -15.51 18.18
N ALA A 136 -51.23 -14.41 18.55
CA ALA A 136 -50.33 -14.18 19.70
C ALA A 136 -49.09 -15.06 19.95
N GLY A 137 -47.95 -14.39 20.18
CA GLY A 137 -47.06 -14.72 21.30
C GLY A 137 -45.60 -15.07 20.99
N THR A 138 -44.72 -14.28 21.62
CA THR A 138 -43.37 -14.61 22.12
C THR A 138 -42.20 -14.72 21.13
N GLY A 139 -41.08 -14.15 21.58
CA GLY A 139 -39.82 -14.06 20.85
C GLY A 139 -38.82 -15.16 21.20
N ALA A 140 -37.69 -15.11 20.50
CA ALA A 140 -36.37 -15.65 20.80
C ALA A 140 -35.58 -15.51 19.48
N GLU A 141 -34.64 -14.60 19.40
CA GLU A 141 -33.22 -14.85 19.67
C GLU A 141 -32.51 -15.70 18.60
N ARG A 142 -31.41 -15.11 18.12
CA ARG A 142 -30.15 -15.76 17.77
C ARG A 142 -30.06 -16.44 16.39
N SER A 143 -29.29 -15.82 15.49
CA SER A 143 -27.97 -16.32 15.07
C SER A 143 -27.54 -15.64 13.78
N GLU A 144 -26.76 -14.57 13.92
CA GLU A 144 -26.03 -13.97 12.80
C GLU A 144 -24.68 -14.66 12.73
N GLN A 145 -24.61 -15.75 11.95
CA GLN A 145 -23.33 -16.30 11.51
C GLN A 145 -23.47 -16.95 10.13
N ALA A 146 -22.52 -16.59 9.27
CA ALA A 146 -22.19 -17.20 7.99
C ALA A 146 -23.08 -16.85 6.78
N ARG A 147 -22.68 -15.81 6.03
CA ARG A 147 -22.69 -15.88 4.57
C ARG A 147 -21.32 -15.57 3.99
N ARG A 148 -20.58 -16.67 3.86
CA ARG A 148 -19.55 -16.94 2.86
C ARG A 148 -20.08 -16.54 1.48
N VAL A 149 -19.36 -15.68 0.77
CA VAL A 149 -19.61 -15.39 -0.64
C VAL A 149 -19.16 -16.61 -1.44
N GLU A 150 -20.12 -17.38 -1.94
CA GLU A 150 -19.88 -18.36 -3.00
C GLU A 150 -19.50 -17.62 -4.28
N CYS A 151 -18.23 -17.70 -4.65
CA CYS A 151 -17.79 -17.43 -6.00
C CYS A 151 -18.23 -18.62 -6.86
N GLY A 152 -19.22 -18.40 -7.73
CA GLY A 152 -19.74 -19.38 -8.66
C GLY A 152 -18.64 -19.89 -9.58
N ARG A 153 -18.36 -21.19 -9.45
CA ARG A 153 -17.49 -22.01 -10.28
C ARG A 153 -18.31 -22.44 -11.49
N GLU A 154 -18.22 -21.73 -12.61
CA GLU A 154 -18.70 -22.25 -13.90
C GLU A 154 -17.56 -22.97 -14.61
N LEU A 155 -17.79 -24.28 -14.78
CA LEU A 155 -17.00 -25.21 -15.57
C LEU A 155 -17.13 -24.83 -17.05
N TYR A 156 -16.01 -24.51 -17.70
CA TYR A 156 -15.96 -24.51 -19.17
C TYR A 156 -15.30 -25.82 -19.63
N GLU A 157 -16.14 -26.64 -20.25
CA GLU A 157 -15.80 -27.89 -20.93
C GLU A 157 -14.87 -27.60 -22.12
N CYS A 158 -13.70 -28.24 -22.15
CA CYS A 158 -12.76 -28.20 -23.26
C CYS A 158 -13.36 -28.89 -24.49
N GLN A 159 -13.56 -28.16 -25.59
CA GLN A 159 -13.76 -28.77 -26.90
C GLN A 159 -12.43 -28.85 -27.68
N PRO A 160 -12.09 -30.01 -28.27
CA PRO A 160 -10.82 -30.20 -28.95
C PRO A 160 -10.81 -29.51 -30.32
N ILE A 161 -9.86 -28.59 -30.51
CA ILE A 161 -9.56 -28.01 -31.82
C ILE A 161 -8.85 -29.08 -32.66
N SER A 162 -9.54 -29.54 -33.71
CA SER A 162 -9.01 -30.49 -34.68
C SER A 162 -7.90 -29.84 -35.51
N VAL A 163 -6.73 -30.48 -35.47
CA VAL A 163 -5.54 -30.12 -36.25
C VAL A 163 -5.81 -30.41 -37.73
N LEU A 164 -6.04 -29.38 -38.54
CA LEU A 164 -5.97 -29.48 -40.00
C LEU A 164 -4.62 -28.96 -40.48
N ALA A 165 -3.80 -29.91 -40.94
CA ALA A 165 -2.55 -29.66 -41.64
C ALA A 165 -2.84 -28.97 -42.98
N THR A 166 -2.20 -27.82 -43.22
CA THR A 166 -2.07 -27.23 -44.56
C THR A 166 -0.61 -27.25 -45.00
N PRO A 167 -0.33 -27.53 -46.28
CA PRO A 167 1.01 -27.85 -46.77
C PRO A 167 1.94 -26.64 -46.83
N THR A 168 3.21 -26.92 -46.56
CA THR A 168 4.38 -26.05 -46.63
C THR A 168 4.58 -25.46 -48.04
N ALA A 169 4.67 -24.13 -48.12
CA ALA A 169 5.23 -23.43 -49.27
C ALA A 169 6.74 -23.16 -49.01
N PRO A 170 7.63 -23.29 -50.03
CA PRO A 170 9.07 -23.10 -49.86
C PRO A 170 9.46 -21.62 -49.75
N ASP A 171 10.42 -21.34 -48.86
CA ASP A 171 10.96 -20.00 -48.58
C ASP A 171 11.61 -19.35 -49.82
N PRO A 172 11.44 -18.03 -50.03
CA PRO A 172 12.20 -17.30 -51.04
C PRO A 172 13.66 -17.08 -50.61
N PRO A 173 14.63 -17.07 -51.56
CA PRO A 173 16.06 -17.00 -51.25
C PRO A 173 16.48 -15.61 -50.73
N LEU A 174 17.36 -15.61 -49.73
CA LEU A 174 17.95 -14.43 -49.10
C LEU A 174 18.82 -13.61 -50.10
N PRO A 175 18.77 -12.26 -50.04
CA PRO A 175 19.68 -11.42 -50.81
C PRO A 175 21.12 -11.43 -50.23
N PRO A 176 22.16 -11.20 -51.07
CA PRO A 176 23.55 -11.34 -50.67
C PRO A 176 24.05 -10.19 -49.77
N LEU A 177 24.93 -10.54 -48.83
CA LEU A 177 25.59 -9.63 -47.88
C LEU A 177 26.52 -8.63 -48.61
N PRO A 178 26.52 -7.33 -48.23
CA PRO A 178 27.52 -6.38 -48.74
C PRO A 178 28.90 -6.55 -48.07
N PRO A 179 29.99 -6.16 -48.75
CA PRO A 179 31.36 -6.41 -48.31
C PRO A 179 31.80 -5.54 -47.11
N SER A 180 32.67 -6.14 -46.29
CA SER A 180 33.28 -5.59 -45.08
C SER A 180 34.03 -4.27 -45.30
N LEU A 181 33.68 -3.24 -44.51
CA LEU A 181 34.43 -1.98 -44.44
C LEU A 181 35.69 -2.10 -43.56
N PRO A 182 36.78 -1.36 -43.88
CA PRO A 182 38.05 -1.40 -43.17
C PRO A 182 38.03 -0.64 -41.82
N PRO A 183 38.96 -0.96 -40.89
CA PRO A 183 38.95 -0.40 -39.54
C PRO A 183 39.50 1.04 -39.49
N LEU A 184 38.86 1.89 -38.68
CA LEU A 184 39.29 3.26 -38.39
C LEU A 184 40.37 3.33 -37.28
N PRO A 185 41.26 4.34 -37.31
CA PRO A 185 42.46 4.39 -36.47
C PRO A 185 42.21 4.80 -35.00
N ARG A 186 43.03 4.22 -34.11
CA ARG A 186 43.13 4.51 -32.67
C ARG A 186 43.60 5.94 -32.40
N SER A 187 42.88 6.67 -31.55
CA SER A 187 43.36 7.89 -30.87
C SER A 187 44.19 7.54 -29.62
N PRO A 188 45.30 8.25 -29.34
CA PRO A 188 46.22 7.89 -28.27
C PRO A 188 45.84 8.43 -26.89
N ASN A 189 46.29 7.67 -25.88
CA ASN A 189 46.35 7.99 -24.46
C ASN A 189 46.78 9.43 -24.15
N LEU A 190 46.10 10.06 -23.19
CA LEU A 190 46.64 11.18 -22.43
C LEU A 190 46.67 10.82 -20.94
N THR A 191 47.90 10.76 -20.47
CA THR A 191 48.42 10.41 -19.15
C THR A 191 48.20 11.51 -18.11
N MET A 192 48.23 11.07 -16.84
CA MET A 192 48.02 11.83 -15.62
C MET A 192 49.14 12.81 -15.21
N ALA A 193 48.74 13.76 -14.35
CA ALA A 193 49.44 14.38 -13.19
C ALA A 193 50.27 15.67 -13.43
N PRO A 194 50.60 16.49 -12.37
CA PRO A 194 50.15 16.53 -10.97
C PRO A 194 49.69 17.95 -10.47
N ALA A 195 49.33 18.00 -9.17
CA ALA A 195 48.87 19.14 -8.36
C ALA A 195 49.89 20.27 -8.13
N PRO A 196 49.45 21.39 -7.52
CA PRO A 196 50.21 21.95 -6.41
C PRO A 196 49.39 22.24 -5.14
N SER A 197 50.09 22.09 -4.03
CA SER A 197 49.70 22.32 -2.64
C SER A 197 49.76 23.80 -2.25
N SER A 198 48.79 24.26 -1.46
CA SER A 198 49.04 25.33 -0.47
C SER A 198 48.05 25.23 0.67
N ALA A 199 48.59 25.03 1.88
CA ALA A 199 47.88 24.93 3.14
C ALA A 199 47.42 26.31 3.66
N SER A 200 46.31 26.35 4.39
CA SER A 200 46.20 27.05 5.68
C SER A 200 44.91 26.67 6.41
N SER A 201 45.07 26.55 7.72
CA SER A 201 44.15 26.06 8.75
C SER A 201 43.08 27.08 9.15
N ALA A 202 41.85 26.62 9.43
CA ALA A 202 40.93 27.29 10.35
C ALA A 202 39.92 26.30 10.93
N VAL A 203 40.22 25.85 12.16
CA VAL A 203 39.30 25.19 13.08
C VAL A 203 38.31 26.24 13.62
N ARG A 204 37.02 25.91 13.70
CA ARG A 204 36.12 26.42 14.78
C ARG A 204 34.83 25.62 14.87
N SER A 205 34.66 25.03 16.04
CA SER A 205 33.49 24.37 16.62
C SER A 205 32.39 25.36 16.98
N TRP A 206 31.13 25.11 16.62
CA TRP A 206 29.98 25.81 17.21
C TRP A 206 28.92 24.82 17.71
N THR A 207 28.55 25.06 18.96
CA THR A 207 27.77 24.26 19.89
C THR A 207 26.26 24.49 19.80
N ARG A 208 25.52 23.51 20.30
CA ARG A 208 24.10 23.54 20.67
C ARG A 208 23.79 24.73 21.58
N HIS A 209 22.62 25.35 21.42
CA HIS A 209 22.04 26.21 22.45
C HIS A 209 20.63 25.78 22.83
N ALA A 210 20.46 25.66 24.14
CA ALA A 210 19.27 25.30 24.88
C ALA A 210 18.44 26.54 25.26
N LEU A 211 17.21 26.26 25.69
CA LEU A 211 16.18 27.12 26.28
C LEU A 211 16.70 28.10 27.35
N PRO A 212 15.89 29.14 27.65
CA PRO A 212 15.57 29.40 29.07
C PRO A 212 14.10 29.73 29.34
N ALA A 213 13.68 29.44 30.57
CA ALA A 213 12.38 29.76 31.16
C ALA A 213 12.53 30.78 32.31
N ALA A 214 11.44 31.54 32.53
CA ALA A 214 10.98 32.27 33.74
C ALA A 214 11.74 33.54 34.20
N ALA A 215 11.06 34.71 34.28
CA ALA A 215 10.19 35.14 35.40
C ALA A 215 9.88 36.68 35.42
N ARG A 216 8.59 37.01 35.64
CA ARG A 216 7.96 38.11 36.42
C ARG A 216 8.18 39.63 36.14
N SER A 217 7.03 40.24 35.79
CA SER A 217 6.34 41.38 36.45
C SER A 217 6.79 42.84 36.23
N SER A 218 5.99 43.61 35.46
CA SER A 218 5.53 44.97 35.85
C SER A 218 4.33 45.44 35.02
N ARG A 219 3.54 46.33 35.63
CA ARG A 219 2.18 46.81 35.31
C ARG A 219 2.09 47.59 33.98
N VAL A 220 0.97 47.46 33.26
CA VAL A 220 0.51 48.46 32.28
C VAL A 220 -0.96 48.78 32.50
N GLY A 221 -1.25 50.06 32.68
CA GLY A 221 -2.57 50.64 32.94
C GLY A 221 -3.40 50.88 31.68
N ALA A 222 -4.71 50.91 31.90
CA ALA A 222 -5.75 51.23 30.93
C ALA A 222 -5.87 52.75 30.67
N ARG A 223 -6.49 53.09 29.52
CA ARG A 223 -7.46 54.18 29.21
C ARG A 223 -7.30 54.69 27.73
N PRO A 224 -8.30 55.38 27.12
CA PRO A 224 -9.60 54.86 26.69
C PRO A 224 -9.98 55.26 25.23
N ALA A 225 -11.17 54.83 24.81
CA ALA A 225 -11.80 55.00 23.49
C ALA A 225 -12.18 56.43 23.10
N ALA A 226 -12.24 56.69 21.79
CA ALA A 226 -12.66 57.95 21.16
C ALA A 226 -14.12 57.89 20.65
N SER A 227 -14.84 58.99 20.91
CA SER A 227 -16.21 59.30 20.49
C SER A 227 -16.33 59.72 19.02
N LEU A 228 -17.50 59.48 18.41
CA LEU A 228 -17.97 60.22 17.23
C LEU A 228 -19.49 60.47 17.32
N LEU A 229 -19.87 61.64 16.78
CA LEU A 229 -21.00 62.49 17.15
C LEU A 229 -22.32 62.17 16.40
N ILE A 230 -23.42 62.56 17.04
CA ILE A 230 -24.81 62.54 16.54
C ILE A 230 -25.15 63.90 15.93
N GLY A 231 -25.87 63.91 14.80
CA GLY A 231 -26.59 65.06 14.25
C GLY A 231 -28.10 64.78 14.08
N PRO A 232 -28.98 65.80 14.03
CA PRO A 232 -30.37 65.66 14.47
C PRO A 232 -31.45 65.66 13.36
N ASN A 233 -32.66 65.29 13.80
CA ASN A 233 -33.99 65.70 13.33
C ASN A 233 -34.61 65.01 12.09
N ALA A 234 -35.55 64.10 12.34
CA ALA A 234 -36.71 63.89 11.48
C ALA A 234 -37.95 63.60 12.36
N SER A 235 -38.89 64.54 12.33
CA SER A 235 -40.18 64.48 13.00
C SER A 235 -41.03 63.33 12.44
N GLN A 236 -41.35 62.31 13.25
CA GLN A 236 -42.33 61.29 12.90
C GLN A 236 -43.70 61.66 13.49
N ARG A 237 -44.63 61.88 12.56
CA ARG A 237 -46.05 62.18 12.75
C ARG A 237 -46.75 60.99 13.42
N ARG A 238 -47.34 61.21 14.61
CA ARG A 238 -48.16 60.20 15.32
C ARG A 238 -49.47 59.96 14.56
N HIS A 239 -49.70 58.74 14.09
CA HIS A 239 -51.05 58.24 13.84
C HIS A 239 -51.60 57.67 15.14
N ARG A 240 -52.63 58.34 15.68
CA ARG A 240 -53.48 57.84 16.75
C ARG A 240 -54.37 56.74 16.15
N ALA A 241 -54.20 55.50 16.58
CA ALA A 241 -55.20 54.46 16.43
C ALA A 241 -55.70 54.08 17.83
N SER A 242 -57.01 54.16 18.00
CA SER A 242 -57.73 53.94 19.25
C SER A 242 -57.62 52.50 19.73
N ALA A 243 -57.63 52.34 21.05
CA ALA A 243 -57.51 51.10 21.78
C ALA A 243 -58.66 50.12 21.54
N VAL A 244 -58.32 48.83 21.50
CA VAL A 244 -59.19 47.73 21.96
C VAL A 244 -58.32 46.84 22.85
N GLY A 245 -58.81 46.55 24.05
CA GLY A 245 -58.04 46.01 25.17
C GLY A 245 -57.64 44.54 25.02
N SER A 246 -56.43 44.26 25.50
CA SER A 246 -56.06 42.98 26.12
C SER A 246 -55.01 43.30 27.18
N ALA A 247 -55.34 43.05 28.44
CA ALA A 247 -54.44 43.26 29.57
C ALA A 247 -53.36 42.16 29.56
N SER A 248 -52.31 42.35 28.76
CA SER A 248 -51.04 41.68 28.99
C SER A 248 -50.24 42.55 29.96
N GLN A 249 -50.18 42.17 31.23
CA GLN A 249 -49.17 42.70 32.15
C GLN A 249 -47.81 42.32 31.59
N SER A 250 -47.15 43.26 30.93
CA SER A 250 -45.75 43.13 30.53
C SER A 250 -44.90 42.98 31.79
N THR A 251 -43.99 42.01 31.79
CA THR A 251 -43.06 41.73 32.91
C THR A 251 -42.03 42.85 33.16
N PHE A 252 -42.13 43.96 32.43
CA PHE A 252 -41.39 45.18 32.65
C PHE A 252 -42.37 46.26 33.12
N ASP A 253 -42.47 46.45 34.42
CA ASP A 253 -43.11 47.65 34.97
C ASP A 253 -42.21 48.84 34.63
N THR A 254 -42.64 49.68 33.68
CA THR A 254 -42.09 51.04 33.56
C THR A 254 -42.96 51.93 34.41
N ALA A 255 -42.49 52.25 35.62
CA ALA A 255 -43.16 53.24 36.47
C ALA A 255 -43.16 54.60 35.74
N ALA A 256 -44.36 55.15 35.53
CA ALA A 256 -44.57 56.42 34.83
C ALA A 256 -44.26 57.65 35.71
N ASP A 257 -43.86 57.46 36.97
CA ASP A 257 -43.41 58.56 37.82
C ASP A 257 -42.49 58.01 38.92
N GLY A 258 -41.26 58.52 39.01
CA GLY A 258 -40.29 58.21 40.07
C GLY A 258 -39.54 56.87 39.96
N GLY A 259 -38.39 56.88 39.29
CA GLY A 259 -37.31 55.88 39.43
C GLY A 259 -37.60 54.49 38.85
N VAL A 260 -36.93 54.13 37.74
CA VAL A 260 -36.95 52.75 37.24
C VAL A 260 -36.15 51.89 38.21
N ASP A 261 -36.82 51.13 39.06
CA ASP A 261 -36.14 50.22 39.99
C ASP A 261 -35.61 49.01 39.22
N THR A 262 -34.36 49.11 38.77
CA THR A 262 -33.66 48.06 38.02
C THR A 262 -33.39 46.82 38.87
N THR A 263 -33.74 46.84 40.17
CA THR A 263 -33.54 45.73 41.10
C THR A 263 -34.69 44.71 41.10
N LYS A 264 -35.82 45.02 40.42
CA LYS A 264 -36.96 44.08 40.30
C LYS A 264 -36.70 43.02 39.23
N ILE A 265 -36.24 41.85 39.66
CA ILE A 265 -35.96 40.70 38.79
C ILE A 265 -37.28 40.11 38.25
N PRO A 266 -37.44 39.92 36.93
CA PRO A 266 -38.63 39.31 36.35
C PRO A 266 -38.79 37.84 36.80
N SER A 267 -40.02 37.34 36.81
CA SER A 267 -40.29 36.00 37.35
C SER A 267 -39.80 34.88 36.43
N PHE A 268 -38.77 34.14 36.84
CA PHE A 268 -38.26 32.96 36.13
C PHE A 268 -38.88 31.63 36.60
N LYS A 269 -40.04 31.66 37.26
CA LYS A 269 -40.68 30.46 37.85
C LYS A 269 -40.96 29.37 36.81
N ALA A 270 -41.24 29.73 35.56
CA ALA A 270 -41.46 28.79 34.46
C ALA A 270 -40.19 28.03 34.04
N TYR A 271 -39.01 28.61 34.26
CA TYR A 271 -37.72 28.05 33.82
C TYR A 271 -36.91 27.43 34.98
N ARG A 272 -37.32 27.66 36.24
CA ARG A 272 -36.64 27.12 37.41
C ARG A 272 -36.96 25.64 37.60
N SER A 273 -35.94 24.81 37.74
CA SER A 273 -36.12 23.41 38.08
C SER A 273 -36.80 23.26 39.45
N LYS A 274 -37.72 22.30 39.58
CA LYS A 274 -38.37 21.98 40.85
C LYS A 274 -37.50 21.10 41.77
N SER A 275 -36.49 20.44 41.23
CA SER A 275 -35.57 19.55 41.95
C SER A 275 -34.44 20.29 42.66
N ALA A 276 -33.84 19.66 43.67
CA ALA A 276 -32.69 20.19 44.39
C ALA A 276 -31.49 20.44 43.47
N GLU A 277 -30.73 21.52 43.73
CA GLU A 277 -29.60 21.97 42.90
C GLU A 277 -28.58 20.85 42.64
N VAL A 278 -28.22 20.10 43.68
CA VAL A 278 -27.26 18.99 43.59
C VAL A 278 -27.75 17.90 42.63
N SER A 279 -29.03 17.54 42.66
CA SER A 279 -29.61 16.52 41.78
C SER A 279 -29.55 16.94 40.31
N ASN A 280 -29.88 18.21 40.00
CA ASN A 280 -29.80 18.72 38.63
C ASN A 280 -28.35 18.76 38.13
N ARG A 281 -27.40 19.16 38.97
CA ARG A 281 -25.96 19.16 38.62
C ARG A 281 -25.44 17.75 38.37
N THR A 282 -25.78 16.79 39.21
CA THR A 282 -25.40 15.39 39.01
C THR A 282 -25.99 14.84 37.71
N PHE A 283 -27.25 15.15 37.40
CA PHE A 283 -27.86 14.76 36.12
C PHE A 283 -27.17 15.41 34.92
N GLN A 284 -26.83 16.70 35.00
CA GLN A 284 -26.09 17.40 33.94
C GLN A 284 -24.70 16.79 33.73
N TYR A 285 -23.94 16.53 34.79
CA TYR A 285 -22.64 15.88 34.70
C TYR A 285 -22.73 14.45 34.20
N PHE A 286 -23.79 13.71 34.56
CA PHE A 286 -24.04 12.39 34.02
C PHE A 286 -24.28 12.44 32.50
N MET A 287 -25.10 13.37 32.01
CA MET A 287 -25.35 13.50 30.56
C MET A 287 -24.11 13.95 29.79
N VAL A 288 -23.33 14.91 30.31
CA VAL A 288 -22.07 15.34 29.68
C VAL A 288 -21.01 14.24 29.76
N GLY A 289 -20.93 13.53 30.90
CA GLY A 289 -19.99 12.43 31.11
C GLY A 289 -20.26 11.24 30.20
N THR A 290 -21.51 10.84 30.03
CA THR A 290 -21.89 9.76 29.11
C THR A 290 -21.63 10.12 27.65
N MET A 291 -21.96 11.35 27.23
CA MET A 291 -21.61 11.85 25.90
C MET A 291 -20.09 11.89 25.67
N GLY A 292 -19.33 12.35 26.67
CA GLY A 292 -17.86 12.38 26.63
C GLY A 292 -17.26 10.98 26.51
N LEU A 293 -17.79 10.01 27.25
CA LEU A 293 -17.35 8.61 27.18
C LEU A 293 -17.60 8.02 25.78
N MET A 294 -18.81 8.20 25.23
CA MET A 294 -19.14 7.71 23.88
C MET A 294 -18.26 8.34 22.81
N THR A 295 -17.99 9.64 22.93
CA THR A 295 -17.10 10.37 22.02
C THR A 295 -15.67 9.84 22.11
N ALA A 296 -15.17 9.58 23.32
CA ALA A 296 -13.82 9.03 23.52
C ALA A 296 -13.68 7.63 22.92
N VAL A 297 -14.69 6.77 23.06
CA VAL A 297 -14.70 5.43 22.43
C VAL A 297 -14.72 5.55 20.91
N GLY A 298 -15.55 6.42 20.34
CA GLY A 298 -15.60 6.67 18.90
C GLY A 298 -14.28 7.22 18.35
N ALA A 299 -13.64 8.16 19.06
CA ALA A 299 -12.34 8.68 18.70
C ALA A 299 -11.25 7.60 18.74
N LYS A 300 -11.25 6.74 19.77
CA LYS A 300 -10.33 5.61 19.87
C LYS A 300 -10.50 4.64 18.69
N ALA A 301 -11.73 4.24 18.38
CA ALA A 301 -12.01 3.34 17.28
C ALA A 301 -11.51 3.92 15.95
N THR A 302 -11.80 5.19 15.70
CA THR A 302 -11.36 5.89 14.49
C THR A 302 -9.83 5.91 14.36
N VAL A 303 -9.10 6.28 15.43
CA VAL A 303 -7.63 6.29 15.42
C VAL A 303 -7.06 4.88 15.25
N GLN A 304 -7.67 3.89 15.91
CA GLN A 304 -7.25 2.50 15.79
C GLN A 304 -7.40 1.98 14.36
N ASP A 305 -8.49 2.30 13.68
CA ASP A 305 -8.71 1.87 12.29
C ASP A 305 -7.65 2.45 11.35
N PHE A 306 -7.26 3.72 11.53
CA PHE A 306 -6.15 4.31 10.76
C PHE A 306 -4.81 3.63 11.05
N LEU A 307 -4.54 3.28 12.31
CA LEU A 307 -3.31 2.59 12.69
C LEU A 307 -3.26 1.16 12.15
N VAL A 308 -4.37 0.41 12.22
CA VAL A 308 -4.46 -0.94 11.67
C VAL A 308 -4.37 -0.92 10.15
N ASN A 309 -4.93 0.09 9.49
CA ASN A 309 -4.79 0.26 8.05
C ASN A 309 -3.34 0.55 7.59
N MET A 310 -2.49 1.12 8.47
CA MET A 310 -1.06 1.29 8.22
C MET A 310 -0.20 0.12 8.74
N SER A 311 -0.81 -0.84 9.44
CA SER A 311 -0.12 -2.03 9.95
C SER A 311 0.02 -3.11 8.86
N ALA A 312 0.70 -4.22 9.18
CA ALA A 312 0.94 -5.30 8.22
C ALA A 312 -0.39 -5.84 7.65
N SER A 313 -0.48 -5.93 6.32
CA SER A 313 -1.66 -6.46 5.64
C SER A 313 -1.79 -7.97 5.83
N ALA A 314 -3.02 -8.49 5.65
CA ALA A 314 -3.32 -9.91 5.82
C ALA A 314 -2.49 -10.82 4.89
N ASP A 315 -2.15 -10.37 3.69
CA ASP A 315 -1.28 -11.11 2.74
C ASP A 315 0.15 -11.29 3.29
N VAL A 316 0.71 -10.26 3.94
CA VAL A 316 2.03 -10.36 4.60
C VAL A 316 1.97 -11.31 5.80
N LEU A 317 0.84 -11.38 6.50
CA LEU A 317 0.62 -12.34 7.58
C LEU A 317 0.36 -13.76 7.07
N ALA A 318 -0.21 -13.91 5.87
CA ALA A 318 -0.37 -15.22 5.24
C ALA A 318 0.99 -15.83 4.86
N GLN A 319 1.96 -15.00 4.47
CA GLN A 319 3.36 -15.40 4.25
C GLN A 319 4.16 -15.66 5.54
N ALA A 320 3.49 -15.72 6.71
CA ALA A 320 4.15 -15.98 7.99
C ALA A 320 4.64 -17.43 8.12
N LYS A 321 4.03 -18.38 7.40
CA LYS A 321 4.43 -19.78 7.40
C LYS A 321 4.87 -20.19 6.00
N VAL A 322 6.07 -20.75 5.90
CA VAL A 322 6.59 -21.30 4.65
C VAL A 322 6.88 -22.77 4.87
N GLU A 323 6.26 -23.59 4.03
CA GLU A 323 6.50 -25.03 3.99
C GLU A 323 7.57 -25.30 2.93
N VAL A 324 8.59 -26.07 3.30
CA VAL A 324 9.70 -26.44 2.42
C VAL A 324 9.80 -27.94 2.38
N ASP A 325 9.86 -28.48 1.16
CA ASP A 325 10.08 -29.90 0.95
C ASP A 325 11.57 -30.24 1.09
N LEU A 326 11.88 -31.08 2.07
CA LEU A 326 13.23 -31.51 2.42
C LEU A 326 13.80 -32.47 1.37
N SER A 327 12.95 -33.19 0.64
CA SER A 327 13.37 -34.18 -0.38
C SER A 327 14.09 -33.55 -1.58
N THR A 328 13.84 -32.27 -1.84
CA THR A 328 14.44 -31.53 -2.96
C THR A 328 15.89 -31.10 -2.66
N ILE A 329 16.32 -31.15 -1.39
CA ILE A 329 17.61 -30.63 -0.95
C ILE A 329 18.63 -31.77 -0.78
N PRO A 330 19.60 -31.93 -1.70
CA PRO A 330 20.65 -32.93 -1.53
C PRO A 330 21.58 -32.56 -0.37
N GLU A 331 22.21 -33.57 0.22
CA GLU A 331 23.23 -33.40 1.25
C GLU A 331 24.40 -32.50 0.75
N GLY A 332 24.93 -31.68 1.66
CA GLY A 332 26.03 -30.77 1.40
C GLY A 332 25.68 -29.51 0.61
N LYS A 333 24.42 -29.29 0.20
CA LYS A 333 23.99 -28.06 -0.48
C LYS A 333 23.22 -27.10 0.41
N ASN A 334 23.40 -25.81 0.13
CA ASN A 334 22.68 -24.70 0.75
C ASN A 334 21.54 -24.22 -0.15
N VAL A 335 20.33 -24.14 0.41
CA VAL A 335 19.18 -23.51 -0.23
C VAL A 335 18.83 -22.22 0.51
N ILE A 336 18.57 -21.17 -0.26
CA ILE A 336 18.17 -19.86 0.25
C ILE A 336 16.72 -19.64 -0.15
N ILE A 337 15.83 -19.60 0.84
CA ILE A 337 14.42 -19.23 0.64
C ILE A 337 14.15 -17.87 1.25
N LYS A 338 13.07 -17.21 0.83
CA LYS A 338 12.64 -15.93 1.37
C LYS A 338 11.47 -16.15 2.33
N TRP A 339 11.63 -15.74 3.59
CA TRP A 339 10.59 -15.81 4.63
C TRP A 339 10.47 -14.45 5.34
N ARG A 340 9.25 -13.89 5.40
CA ARG A 340 8.99 -12.55 5.98
C ARG A 340 9.92 -11.44 5.43
N GLY A 341 10.33 -11.56 4.16
CA GLY A 341 11.26 -10.64 3.52
C GLY A 341 12.75 -10.83 3.90
N LYS A 342 13.06 -11.72 4.82
CA LYS A 342 14.42 -12.11 5.21
C LYS A 342 14.84 -13.38 4.47
N PRO A 343 16.11 -13.54 4.07
CA PRO A 343 16.60 -14.82 3.58
C PRO A 343 16.71 -15.82 4.73
N VAL A 344 16.27 -17.05 4.52
CA VAL A 344 16.50 -18.19 5.41
C VAL A 344 17.42 -19.15 4.68
N PHE A 345 18.47 -19.57 5.37
CA PHE A 345 19.40 -20.59 4.92
C PHE A 345 18.96 -21.93 5.47
N ILE A 346 18.79 -22.88 4.56
CA ILE A 346 18.54 -24.28 4.87
C ILE A 346 19.72 -25.06 4.29
N ARG A 347 20.48 -25.72 5.14
CA ARG A 347 21.57 -26.61 4.75
C ARG A 347 21.25 -28.02 5.21
N HIS A 348 21.40 -28.98 4.29
CA HIS A 348 21.47 -30.38 4.63
C HIS A 348 22.94 -30.72 4.92
N ARG A 349 23.30 -30.86 6.19
CA ARG A 349 24.69 -31.05 6.63
C ARG A 349 25.12 -32.50 6.44
N THR A 350 26.41 -32.69 6.13
CA THR A 350 27.02 -34.03 6.11
C THR A 350 27.40 -34.47 7.54
N PRO A 351 27.61 -35.78 7.78
CA PRO A 351 28.06 -36.27 9.08
C PRO A 351 29.38 -35.64 9.55
N ASP A 352 30.30 -35.38 8.61
CA ASP A 352 31.60 -34.76 8.89
C ASP A 352 31.44 -33.31 9.36
N GLU A 353 30.52 -32.55 8.74
CA GLU A 353 30.19 -31.17 9.14
C GLU A 353 29.54 -31.09 10.53
N ILE A 354 28.73 -32.10 10.88
CA ILE A 354 28.12 -32.19 12.21
C ILE A 354 29.21 -32.41 13.26
N GLN A 355 30.13 -33.33 13.00
CA GLN A 355 31.26 -33.59 13.90
C GLN A 355 32.16 -32.37 14.04
N GLU A 356 32.43 -31.65 12.94
CA GLU A 356 33.17 -30.39 12.98
C GLU A 356 32.47 -29.38 13.88
N ALA A 357 31.16 -29.17 13.72
CA ALA A 357 30.38 -28.21 14.51
C ALA A 357 30.39 -28.51 16.02
N GLU A 358 30.27 -29.79 16.38
CA GLU A 358 30.24 -30.26 17.78
C GLU A 358 31.63 -30.25 18.44
N SER A 359 32.70 -30.45 17.65
CA SER A 359 34.09 -30.46 18.15
C SER A 359 34.64 -29.09 18.52
N VAL A 360 33.97 -28.01 18.10
CA VAL A 360 34.39 -26.63 18.39
C VAL A 360 34.22 -26.32 19.88
N ASP A 361 35.32 -25.90 20.52
CA ASP A 361 35.29 -25.46 21.91
C ASP A 361 34.37 -24.24 22.11
N ILE A 362 33.34 -24.43 22.95
CA ILE A 362 32.28 -23.45 23.23
C ILE A 362 32.84 -22.19 23.89
N SER A 363 33.91 -22.31 24.68
CA SER A 363 34.50 -21.18 25.40
C SER A 363 35.27 -20.21 24.51
N SER A 364 35.76 -20.70 23.35
CA SER A 364 36.44 -19.89 22.35
C SER A 364 35.51 -18.96 21.54
N LEU A 365 34.20 -19.24 21.57
CA LEU A 365 33.20 -18.50 20.82
C LEU A 365 32.87 -17.17 21.51
N ARG A 366 32.66 -16.14 20.71
CA ARG A 366 32.22 -14.83 21.20
C ARG A 366 30.81 -14.90 21.83
N ASP A 367 29.95 -15.73 21.26
CA ASP A 367 28.59 -16.03 21.73
C ASP A 367 28.50 -17.54 21.99
N PRO A 368 28.76 -17.99 23.24
CA PRO A 368 28.84 -19.41 23.59
C PRO A 368 27.50 -20.12 23.40
N GLN A 369 27.39 -20.91 22.34
CA GLN A 369 26.20 -21.70 22.04
C GLN A 369 26.62 -23.05 21.46
N SER A 370 26.05 -24.15 21.99
CA SER A 370 26.27 -25.49 21.47
C SER A 370 25.51 -25.68 20.14
N ASP A 371 25.92 -26.66 19.33
CA ASP A 371 25.20 -26.96 18.08
C ASP A 371 23.81 -27.55 18.37
N GLN A 372 23.71 -28.40 19.40
CA GLN A 372 22.47 -29.08 19.81
C GLN A 372 21.38 -28.10 20.27
N ASP A 373 21.76 -26.94 20.81
CA ASP A 373 20.79 -25.90 21.19
C ASP A 373 20.24 -25.12 19.98
N ARG A 374 20.92 -25.21 18.82
CA ARG A 374 20.57 -24.47 17.60
C ARG A 374 19.74 -25.29 16.63
N VAL A 375 19.95 -26.60 16.59
CA VAL A 375 19.28 -27.51 15.66
C VAL A 375 18.41 -28.52 16.41
N LYS A 376 17.20 -28.78 15.90
CA LYS A 376 16.34 -29.86 16.42
C LYS A 376 16.78 -31.23 15.90
N LYS A 377 17.22 -31.28 14.64
CA LYS A 377 17.73 -32.45 13.94
C LYS A 377 19.12 -32.10 13.40
N PRO A 378 20.19 -32.82 13.76
CA PRO A 378 21.56 -32.41 13.44
C PRO A 378 21.86 -32.38 11.93
N GLU A 379 21.16 -33.16 11.12
CA GLU A 379 21.28 -33.14 9.66
C GLU A 379 20.71 -31.86 9.02
N TRP A 380 19.78 -31.17 9.68
CA TRP A 380 19.11 -29.98 9.14
C TRP A 380 19.50 -28.72 9.91
N LEU A 381 20.26 -27.85 9.26
CA LEU A 381 20.53 -26.51 9.76
C LEU A 381 19.59 -25.50 9.11
N VAL A 382 18.76 -24.85 9.94
CA VAL A 382 17.83 -23.81 9.52
C VAL A 382 18.15 -22.53 10.29
N MET A 383 18.48 -21.46 9.58
CA MET A 383 18.81 -20.18 10.21
C MET A 383 18.51 -18.98 9.31
N LEU A 384 18.37 -17.81 9.91
CA LEU A 384 18.18 -16.56 9.19
C LEU A 384 19.51 -16.08 8.60
N GLY A 385 19.52 -15.83 7.29
CA GLY A 385 20.65 -15.29 6.55
C GLY A 385 20.85 -13.78 6.74
N VAL A 386 20.61 -13.27 7.94
CA VAL A 386 20.70 -11.86 8.29
C VAL A 386 21.86 -11.67 9.27
N CYS A 387 22.94 -11.08 8.80
CA CYS A 387 24.12 -10.81 9.62
C CYS A 387 23.77 -9.89 10.80
N THR A 388 24.12 -10.32 12.00
CA THR A 388 23.85 -9.61 13.28
C THR A 388 24.62 -8.30 13.45
N HIS A 389 25.52 -7.94 12.52
CA HIS A 389 26.18 -6.64 12.52
C HIS A 389 25.23 -5.53 12.05
N LEU A 390 24.82 -5.58 10.77
CA LEU A 390 23.99 -4.54 10.12
C LEU A 390 22.95 -5.12 9.13
N GLY A 391 22.72 -6.44 9.16
CA GLY A 391 21.68 -7.09 8.38
C GLY A 391 22.04 -7.46 6.93
N CYS A 392 23.33 -7.44 6.56
CA CYS A 392 23.79 -7.97 5.27
C CYS A 392 23.53 -9.48 5.13
N VAL A 393 23.49 -9.97 3.90
CA VAL A 393 23.32 -11.41 3.60
C VAL A 393 24.69 -12.08 3.48
N PRO A 394 25.02 -13.05 4.34
CA PRO A 394 26.24 -13.84 4.21
C PRO A 394 26.19 -14.75 2.97
N ILE A 395 27.35 -14.99 2.36
CA ILE A 395 27.53 -15.92 1.24
C ILE A 395 27.86 -17.29 1.83
N GLY A 396 27.18 -18.36 1.40
CA GLY A 396 27.45 -19.72 1.86
C GLY A 396 28.71 -20.33 1.22
N GLU A 397 29.29 -21.32 1.89
CA GLU A 397 30.51 -22.04 1.48
C GLU A 397 31.70 -21.09 1.25
N ALA A 398 31.75 -20.01 2.04
CA ALA A 398 32.75 -18.97 1.93
C ALA A 398 33.29 -18.58 3.31
N GLY A 399 34.57 -18.18 3.34
CA GLY A 399 35.26 -17.72 4.54
C GLY A 399 36.12 -18.80 5.20
N ASP A 400 36.92 -18.35 6.16
CA ASP A 400 37.96 -19.13 6.84
C ASP A 400 37.48 -20.39 7.62
N PHE A 401 36.17 -20.54 7.87
CA PHE A 401 35.60 -21.58 8.75
C PHE A 401 34.54 -22.46 8.07
N GLY A 402 34.58 -22.60 6.74
CA GLY A 402 33.73 -23.55 5.99
C GLY A 402 32.22 -23.26 5.98
N GLY A 403 31.74 -22.23 6.69
CA GLY A 403 30.33 -21.86 6.80
C GLY A 403 29.95 -20.70 5.88
N TRP A 404 29.84 -19.50 6.47
CA TRP A 404 29.37 -18.30 5.76
C TRP A 404 30.29 -17.10 5.95
N PHE A 405 30.38 -16.29 4.89
CA PHE A 405 31.15 -15.04 4.89
C PHE A 405 30.29 -13.84 4.56
N CYS A 406 30.30 -12.83 5.42
CA CYS A 406 29.63 -11.55 5.20
C CYS A 406 30.61 -10.52 4.63
N PRO A 407 30.48 -10.14 3.33
CA PRO A 407 31.43 -9.26 2.65
C PRO A 407 31.38 -7.81 3.11
N CYS A 408 30.35 -7.39 3.84
CA CYS A 408 30.16 -6.00 4.23
C CYS A 408 31.27 -5.46 5.15
N HIS A 409 31.61 -6.24 6.18
CA HIS A 409 32.64 -5.87 7.15
C HIS A 409 33.53 -7.07 7.56
N GLY A 410 33.51 -8.14 6.76
CA GLY A 410 34.36 -9.31 6.94
C GLY A 410 34.01 -10.17 8.16
N SER A 411 32.71 -10.38 8.42
CA SER A 411 32.29 -11.32 9.47
C SER A 411 32.29 -12.75 8.94
N HIS A 412 32.91 -13.67 9.68
CA HIS A 412 32.96 -15.08 9.35
C HIS A 412 32.13 -15.89 10.34
N TYR A 413 31.33 -16.80 9.79
CA TYR A 413 30.49 -17.73 10.51
C TYR A 413 30.92 -19.17 10.22
N ASP A 414 30.90 -20.01 11.25
CA ASP A 414 31.17 -21.45 11.12
C ASP A 414 29.98 -22.20 10.48
N ILE A 415 30.12 -23.53 10.33
CA ILE A 415 29.09 -24.39 9.73
C ILE A 415 27.78 -24.48 10.55
N SER A 416 27.77 -24.03 11.81
CA SER A 416 26.57 -23.91 12.66
C SER A 416 25.95 -22.50 12.60
N GLY A 417 26.59 -21.58 11.87
CA GLY A 417 26.17 -20.17 11.78
C GLY A 417 26.60 -19.32 12.98
N ARG A 418 27.59 -19.77 13.76
CA ARG A 418 28.12 -19.05 14.91
C ARG A 418 29.24 -18.10 14.49
N VAL A 419 29.31 -16.93 15.11
CA VAL A 419 30.30 -15.91 14.77
C VAL A 419 31.68 -16.29 15.31
N ARG A 420 32.68 -16.31 14.43
CA ARG A 420 34.08 -16.60 14.79
C ARG A 420 34.97 -15.36 14.68
N LYS A 421 34.73 -14.53 13.65
CA LYS A 421 35.55 -13.36 13.33
C LYS A 421 34.70 -12.20 12.81
N GLY A 422 35.22 -10.99 12.99
CA GLY A 422 34.62 -9.75 12.49
C GLY A 422 33.80 -8.99 13.54
N PRO A 423 33.12 -7.90 13.12
CA PRO A 423 32.41 -7.00 14.04
C PRO A 423 31.04 -7.50 14.50
N ALA A 424 30.48 -8.55 13.88
CA ALA A 424 29.21 -9.14 14.32
C ALA A 424 29.28 -9.56 15.81
N PRO A 425 28.29 -9.14 16.64
CA PRO A 425 28.31 -9.42 18.08
C PRO A 425 27.74 -10.80 18.43
N LEU A 426 26.79 -11.31 17.64
CA LEU A 426 25.97 -12.49 17.95
C LEU A 426 26.00 -13.53 16.81
N ASN A 427 25.65 -14.77 17.13
CA ASN A 427 25.44 -15.84 16.15
C ASN A 427 24.23 -15.56 15.23
N LEU A 428 24.13 -16.23 14.08
CA LEU A 428 22.95 -16.12 13.22
C LEU A 428 21.71 -16.67 13.95
N GLU A 429 20.61 -15.91 13.87
CA GLU A 429 19.35 -16.22 14.53
C GLU A 429 18.71 -17.46 13.90
N VAL A 430 18.23 -18.39 14.72
CA VAL A 430 17.49 -19.57 14.28
C VAL A 430 15.99 -19.24 14.35
N PRO A 431 15.23 -19.28 13.23
CA PRO A 431 13.80 -19.03 13.28
C PRO A 431 13.07 -20.17 14.01
N GLN A 432 11.84 -19.95 14.43
CA GLN A 432 10.99 -21.05 14.90
C GLN A 432 10.58 -21.89 13.70
N TYR A 433 10.88 -23.19 13.75
CA TYR A 433 10.50 -24.15 12.72
C TYR A 433 10.11 -25.47 13.35
N ASP A 434 9.21 -26.21 12.72
CA ASP A 434 8.79 -27.54 13.15
C ASP A 434 8.78 -28.52 11.96
N PHE A 435 8.91 -29.81 12.28
CA PHE A 435 8.82 -30.91 11.32
C PHE A 435 7.50 -31.66 11.54
N PRO A 436 6.39 -31.24 10.89
CA PRO A 436 5.11 -31.95 11.04
C PRO A 436 5.15 -33.33 10.37
N GLU A 437 5.85 -33.46 9.24
CA GLU A 437 6.10 -34.72 8.54
C GLU A 437 7.61 -34.89 8.28
N GLU A 438 8.06 -36.09 7.95
CA GLU A 438 9.49 -36.35 7.72
C GLU A 438 10.05 -35.62 6.50
N SER A 439 9.21 -35.36 5.48
CA SER A 439 9.58 -34.66 4.24
C SER A 439 9.29 -33.17 4.25
N SER A 440 8.55 -32.64 5.22
CA SER A 440 8.13 -31.23 5.23
C SER A 440 8.73 -30.46 6.41
N LEU A 441 9.30 -29.30 6.14
CA LEU A 441 9.76 -28.33 7.13
C LEU A 441 8.83 -27.11 7.11
N VAL A 442 8.26 -26.74 8.24
CA VAL A 442 7.42 -25.53 8.36
C VAL A 442 8.16 -24.50 9.19
N ILE A 443 8.33 -23.30 8.62
CA ILE A 443 9.01 -22.19 9.28
C ILE A 443 7.99 -21.10 9.61
N GLY A 444 7.80 -20.81 10.91
CA GLY A 444 7.02 -19.67 11.41
C GLY A 444 5.86 -19.94 12.35
#